data_AF-A0AAP0G481-F1
#
_entry.id   AF-A0AAP0G481-F1
#
_cell.length_a   1.000
_cell.length_b   1.000
_cell.length_c   1.000
_cell.angle_alpha   90.00
_cell.angle_beta   90.00
_cell.angle_gamma   90.00
#
_symmetry.space_group_name_H-M   'P 1'
#
loop_
_entity.id
_entity.type
_entity.pdbx_description
1 polymer ?
#
loop_
_entity_poly.entity_id
_entity_poly.type
_entity_poly.pdbx_seq_one_letter_code
_entity_poly.pdbx_strand_id
1 'polypeptide(L)'
;MTSTQTGAKWIKELLEGHPDRIHDAFRMSKRIFVDLLHKLEADHELQGSQRTSSREVLGITLYILAQGGSLRLTKERFQHSTETISRYFSAGLKSLLLLSVDAIKPIDRQFRDIPAEIRYDPRYMPYFKDCVGVIDGTHVDARIPVEDQVRYIGRHGTTTQNVMAVCDFNMCFTFALAGWEGSAHDSRIFARALTDDRLHFPHPPQGILINMFTIIQLFVFLNVYLFNKTNKCR
;
A
#
# COMPACT_ATOMS: atom_id res chain seq x y z
N MET A 1 -5.36 -18.81 -28.67
CA MET A 1 -4.92 -17.40 -28.75
C MET A 1 -4.27 -17.21 -30.10
N THR A 2 -4.84 -16.35 -30.93
CA THR A 2 -4.55 -16.23 -32.37
C THR A 2 -4.55 -14.78 -32.86
N SER A 3 -4.61 -13.80 -31.95
CA SER A 3 -4.63 -12.38 -32.31
C SER A 3 -3.25 -11.88 -32.73
N THR A 4 -3.22 -10.99 -33.73
CA THR A 4 -2.04 -10.25 -34.17
C THR A 4 -1.60 -9.16 -33.21
N GLN A 5 -2.45 -8.81 -32.23
CA GLN A 5 -2.15 -7.84 -31.18
C GLN A 5 -1.81 -8.59 -29.88
N THR A 6 -0.53 -8.95 -29.73
CA THR A 6 -0.01 -9.61 -28.54
C THR A 6 0.06 -8.64 -27.35
N GLY A 7 0.13 -9.17 -26.12
CA GLY A 7 0.29 -8.35 -24.91
C GLY A 7 1.52 -7.44 -24.97
N ALA A 8 2.67 -7.95 -25.41
CA ALA A 8 3.88 -7.15 -25.64
C ALA A 8 3.67 -5.99 -26.63
N LYS A 9 2.96 -6.23 -27.75
CA LYS A 9 2.68 -5.19 -28.75
C LYS A 9 1.77 -4.11 -28.18
N TRP A 10 0.74 -4.52 -27.43
CA TRP A 10 -0.18 -3.59 -26.78
C TRP A 10 0.53 -2.71 -25.74
N ILE A 11 1.41 -3.27 -24.91
CA ILE A 11 2.20 -2.47 -23.95
C ILE A 11 3.09 -1.46 -24.69
N LYS A 12 3.72 -1.87 -25.80
CA LYS A 12 4.51 -0.97 -26.62
C LYS A 12 3.66 0.20 -27.14
N GLU A 13 2.46 -0.08 -27.67
CA GLU A 13 1.51 0.95 -28.11
C GLU A 13 1.07 1.88 -26.97
N LEU A 14 0.94 1.37 -25.73
CA LEU A 14 0.65 2.21 -24.56
C LEU A 14 1.80 3.15 -24.20
N LEU A 15 3.04 2.65 -24.29
CA LEU A 15 4.25 3.42 -23.96
C LEU A 15 4.60 4.44 -25.05
N GLU A 16 4.25 4.18 -26.30
CA GLU A 16 4.53 5.06 -27.44
C GLU A 16 3.34 5.99 -27.79
N GLY A 17 2.16 5.68 -27.29
CA GLY A 17 0.93 6.44 -27.53
C GLY A 17 0.70 7.61 -26.56
N HIS A 18 -0.55 8.07 -26.52
CA HIS A 18 -0.98 9.18 -25.67
C HIS A 18 -0.79 8.84 -24.17
N PRO A 19 -0.26 9.77 -23.35
CA PRO A 19 0.08 9.52 -21.94
C PRO A 19 -1.11 9.06 -21.09
N ASP A 20 -2.32 9.52 -21.39
CA ASP A 20 -3.51 9.11 -20.64
C ASP A 20 -3.79 7.61 -20.77
N ARG A 21 -3.43 6.98 -21.90
CA ARG A 21 -3.73 5.56 -22.11
C ARG A 21 -2.99 4.67 -21.11
N ILE A 22 -1.73 4.99 -20.81
CA ILE A 22 -0.97 4.22 -19.81
C ILE A 22 -1.46 4.54 -18.41
N HIS A 23 -1.81 5.80 -18.14
CA HIS A 23 -2.38 6.19 -16.84
C HIS A 23 -3.71 5.48 -16.58
N ASP A 24 -4.60 5.42 -17.57
CA ASP A 24 -5.86 4.71 -17.47
C ASP A 24 -5.66 3.21 -17.30
N ALA A 25 -4.69 2.62 -18.01
CA ALA A 25 -4.42 1.19 -17.95
C ALA A 25 -3.74 0.75 -16.65
N PHE A 26 -2.74 1.50 -16.16
CA PHE A 26 -1.83 1.09 -15.09
C PHE A 26 -1.83 2.02 -13.86
N ARG A 27 -2.63 3.10 -13.86
CA ARG A 27 -2.67 4.15 -12.81
C ARG A 27 -1.33 4.84 -12.55
N MET A 28 -0.48 4.90 -13.56
CA MET A 28 0.82 5.55 -13.48
C MET A 28 1.28 6.08 -14.83
N SER A 29 2.21 7.04 -14.80
CA SER A 29 2.80 7.59 -16.02
C SER A 29 3.82 6.60 -16.63
N LYS A 30 4.12 6.79 -17.92
CA LYS A 30 5.18 6.06 -18.63
C LYS A 30 6.51 6.05 -17.88
N ARG A 31 6.90 7.21 -17.36
CA ARG A 31 8.18 7.36 -16.65
C ARG A 31 8.20 6.46 -15.41
N ILE A 32 7.17 6.55 -14.57
CA ILE A 32 7.05 5.73 -13.36
C ILE A 32 7.00 4.25 -13.68
N PHE A 33 6.29 3.85 -14.75
CA PHE A 33 6.27 2.45 -15.19
C PHE A 33 7.67 1.93 -15.57
N VAL A 34 8.45 2.72 -16.32
CA VAL A 34 9.81 2.33 -16.73
C VAL A 34 10.77 2.30 -15.55
N ASP A 35 10.71 3.30 -14.67
CA ASP A 35 11.53 3.38 -13.46
C ASP A 35 11.22 2.19 -12.52
N LEU A 36 9.92 1.87 -12.34
CA LEU A 36 9.47 0.71 -11.59
C LEU A 36 9.96 -0.60 -12.22
N LEU A 37 9.85 -0.75 -13.53
CA LEU A 37 10.33 -1.96 -14.22
C LEU A 37 11.82 -2.20 -13.97
N HIS A 38 12.65 -1.18 -14.19
CA HIS A 38 14.09 -1.30 -13.95
C HIS A 38 14.41 -1.60 -12.48
N LYS A 39 13.72 -0.95 -11.54
CA LYS A 39 13.90 -1.22 -10.10
C LYS A 39 13.55 -2.67 -9.76
N LEU A 40 12.45 -3.19 -10.30
CA LEU A 40 12.01 -4.56 -10.02
C LEU A 40 12.92 -5.62 -10.67
N GLU A 41 13.43 -5.34 -11.86
CA GLU A 41 14.40 -6.21 -12.55
C GLU A 41 15.75 -6.25 -11.83
N ALA A 42 16.23 -5.10 -11.34
CA ALA A 42 17.51 -4.98 -10.67
C ALA A 42 17.49 -5.61 -9.27
N ASP A 43 16.46 -5.30 -8.48
CA ASP A 43 16.53 -5.49 -7.02
C ASP A 43 15.44 -6.42 -6.45
N HIS A 44 14.41 -6.77 -7.24
CA HIS A 44 13.21 -7.45 -6.71
C HIS A 44 12.76 -8.67 -7.54
N GLU A 45 13.71 -9.36 -8.18
CA GLU A 45 13.52 -10.66 -8.85
C GLU A 45 12.45 -10.70 -9.95
N LEU A 46 12.04 -9.55 -10.50
CA LEU A 46 11.04 -9.56 -11.57
C LEU A 46 11.69 -10.08 -12.86
N GLN A 47 11.36 -11.31 -13.23
CA GLN A 47 11.86 -11.93 -14.44
C GLN A 47 10.73 -12.34 -15.38
N GLY A 48 11.03 -12.22 -16.67
CA GLY A 48 10.22 -12.83 -17.72
C GLY A 48 10.41 -14.35 -17.78
N SER A 49 9.79 -14.95 -18.78
CA SER A 49 10.08 -16.31 -19.23
C SER A 49 10.70 -16.27 -20.63
N GLN A 50 11.12 -17.42 -21.17
CA GLN A 50 11.62 -17.49 -22.55
C GLN A 50 10.66 -16.89 -23.60
N ARG A 51 9.35 -16.87 -23.31
CA ARG A 51 8.30 -16.41 -24.25
C ARG A 51 7.67 -15.06 -23.87
N THR A 52 8.00 -14.50 -22.71
CA THR A 52 7.32 -13.32 -22.16
C THR A 52 8.33 -12.44 -21.44
N SER A 53 8.41 -11.17 -21.80
CA SER A 53 9.30 -10.22 -21.12
C SER A 53 8.83 -9.86 -19.71
N SER A 54 9.75 -9.51 -18.82
CA SER A 54 9.49 -8.87 -17.51
C SER A 54 8.54 -7.68 -17.61
N ARG A 55 8.70 -6.85 -18.66
CA ARG A 55 7.78 -5.74 -19.00
C ARG A 55 6.33 -6.22 -19.14
N GLU A 56 6.13 -7.35 -19.79
CA GLU A 56 4.79 -7.91 -19.99
C GLU A 56 4.25 -8.54 -18.71
N VAL A 57 5.09 -9.22 -17.91
CA VAL A 57 4.72 -9.70 -16.57
C VAL A 57 4.26 -8.54 -15.67
N LEU A 58 5.01 -7.43 -15.65
CA LEU A 58 4.63 -6.23 -14.91
C LEU A 58 3.34 -5.61 -15.45
N GLY A 59 3.21 -5.50 -16.78
CA GLY A 59 2.01 -4.96 -17.43
C GLY A 59 0.75 -5.76 -17.09
N ILE A 60 0.83 -7.09 -17.10
CA ILE A 60 -0.26 -7.98 -16.68
C ILE A 60 -0.63 -7.73 -15.21
N THR A 61 0.39 -7.65 -14.35
CA THR A 61 0.21 -7.48 -12.91
C THR A 61 -0.47 -6.15 -12.60
N LEU A 62 0.07 -5.05 -13.14
CA LEU A 62 -0.49 -3.72 -12.94
C LEU A 62 -1.87 -3.58 -13.56
N TYR A 63 -2.15 -4.18 -14.71
CA TYR A 63 -3.48 -4.15 -15.30
C TYR A 63 -4.52 -4.80 -14.39
N ILE A 64 -4.20 -5.94 -13.79
CA ILE A 64 -5.11 -6.61 -12.84
C ILE A 64 -5.36 -5.72 -11.61
N LEU A 65 -4.30 -5.17 -11.01
CA LEU A 65 -4.40 -4.31 -9.82
C LEU A 65 -5.14 -2.99 -10.10
N ALA A 66 -4.85 -2.35 -11.23
CA ALA A 66 -5.38 -1.04 -11.63
C ALA A 66 -6.86 -1.07 -12.02
N GLN A 67 -7.30 -2.15 -12.66
CA GLN A 67 -8.65 -2.26 -13.20
C GLN A 67 -9.62 -3.02 -12.28
N GLY A 68 -9.11 -3.71 -11.25
CA GLY A 68 -9.89 -4.71 -10.51
C GLY A 68 -10.47 -5.80 -11.44
N GLY A 69 -9.81 -6.02 -12.59
CA GLY A 69 -10.35 -6.79 -13.69
C GLY A 69 -10.27 -8.29 -13.45
N SER A 70 -11.29 -9.03 -13.86
CA SER A 70 -11.26 -10.50 -13.80
C SER A 70 -10.11 -11.08 -14.65
N LEU A 71 -9.55 -12.22 -14.22
CA LEU A 71 -8.54 -12.96 -14.99
C LEU A 71 -8.98 -13.27 -16.42
N ARG A 72 -10.29 -13.38 -16.68
CA ARG A 72 -10.86 -13.60 -18.01
C ARG A 72 -10.64 -12.40 -18.94
N LEU A 73 -10.80 -11.18 -18.45
CA LEU A 73 -10.55 -9.97 -19.25
C LEU A 73 -9.06 -9.80 -19.51
N THR A 74 -8.22 -10.10 -18.52
CA THR A 74 -6.77 -10.07 -18.68
C THR A 74 -6.28 -11.12 -19.68
N LYS A 75 -6.83 -12.34 -19.63
CA LYS A 75 -6.58 -13.41 -20.61
C LYS A 75 -6.86 -12.93 -22.03
N GLU A 76 -8.01 -12.29 -22.26
CA GLU A 76 -8.39 -11.78 -23.57
C GLU A 76 -7.51 -10.61 -24.01
N ARG A 77 -7.16 -9.68 -23.10
CA ARG A 77 -6.30 -8.55 -23.42
C ARG A 77 -4.88 -8.97 -23.82
N PHE A 78 -4.27 -9.85 -23.03
CA PHE A 78 -2.86 -10.21 -23.19
C PHE A 78 -2.66 -11.48 -24.01
N GLN A 79 -3.73 -12.17 -24.37
CA GLN A 79 -3.71 -13.37 -25.22
C GLN A 79 -2.84 -14.51 -24.65
N HIS A 80 -2.87 -14.69 -23.32
CA HIS A 80 -2.23 -15.79 -22.59
C HIS A 80 -3.25 -16.62 -21.83
N SER A 81 -3.01 -17.93 -21.65
CA SER A 81 -3.93 -18.81 -20.90
C SER A 81 -4.19 -18.29 -19.48
N THR A 82 -5.33 -18.64 -18.88
CA THR A 82 -5.65 -18.23 -17.50
C THR A 82 -4.55 -18.65 -16.52
N GLU A 83 -3.98 -19.84 -16.71
CA GLU A 83 -2.87 -20.33 -15.89
C GLU A 83 -1.62 -19.46 -16.05
N THR A 84 -1.29 -19.06 -17.27
CA THR A 84 -0.14 -18.19 -17.55
C THR A 84 -0.33 -16.80 -16.93
N ILE A 85 -1.54 -16.21 -17.08
CA ILE A 85 -1.89 -14.95 -16.41
C ILE A 85 -1.75 -15.08 -14.89
N SER A 86 -2.28 -16.16 -14.29
CA SER A 86 -2.17 -16.39 -12.86
C SER A 86 -0.72 -16.47 -12.40
N ARG A 87 0.12 -17.23 -13.13
CA ARG A 87 1.55 -17.38 -12.81
C ARG A 87 2.29 -16.05 -12.88
N TYR A 88 2.05 -15.25 -13.93
CA TYR A 88 2.69 -13.95 -14.08
C TYR A 88 2.20 -12.92 -13.08
N PHE A 89 0.89 -12.93 -12.77
CA PHE A 89 0.34 -12.10 -11.70
C PHE A 89 1.00 -12.43 -10.35
N SER A 90 1.12 -13.71 -10.00
CA SER A 90 1.80 -14.13 -8.76
C SER A 90 3.27 -13.72 -8.73
N ALA A 91 3.99 -13.86 -9.85
CA ALA A 91 5.39 -13.45 -9.95
C ALA A 91 5.55 -11.93 -9.78
N GLY A 92 4.77 -11.13 -10.50
CA GLY A 92 4.82 -9.68 -10.39
C GLY A 92 4.36 -9.18 -9.02
N LEU A 93 3.33 -9.79 -8.44
CA LEU A 93 2.87 -9.45 -7.08
C LEU A 93 3.97 -9.75 -6.05
N LYS A 94 4.68 -10.88 -6.16
CA LYS A 94 5.83 -11.19 -5.29
C LYS A 94 6.89 -10.08 -5.37
N SER A 95 7.28 -9.66 -6.57
CA SER A 95 8.26 -8.58 -6.76
C SER A 95 7.79 -7.24 -6.20
N LEU A 96 6.50 -6.89 -6.36
CA LEU A 96 5.92 -5.67 -5.78
C LEU A 96 5.88 -5.72 -4.25
N LEU A 97 5.59 -6.89 -3.67
CA LEU A 97 5.64 -7.08 -2.22
C LEU A 97 7.07 -6.93 -1.68
N LEU A 98 8.07 -7.46 -2.37
CA LEU A 98 9.48 -7.24 -2.01
C LEU A 98 9.86 -5.75 -2.05
N LEU A 99 9.47 -5.04 -3.12
CA LEU A 99 9.65 -3.59 -3.20
C LEU A 99 8.93 -2.85 -2.07
N SER A 100 7.73 -3.30 -1.68
CA SER A 100 6.95 -2.64 -0.62
C SER A 100 7.68 -2.63 0.72
N VAL A 101 8.47 -3.67 1.03
CA VAL A 101 9.29 -3.74 2.26
C VAL A 101 10.37 -2.65 2.25
N ASP A 102 10.91 -2.33 1.08
CA ASP A 102 11.93 -1.31 0.93
C ASP A 102 11.38 0.11 0.79
N ALA A 103 10.18 0.25 0.22
CA ALA A 103 9.57 1.54 -0.09
C ALA A 103 8.68 2.07 1.05
N ILE A 104 7.93 1.21 1.74
CA ILE A 104 6.99 1.60 2.80
C ILE A 104 7.73 1.62 4.14
N LYS A 105 8.49 2.69 4.36
CA LYS A 105 9.19 2.98 5.61
C LYS A 105 9.45 4.47 5.76
N PRO A 106 9.57 5.01 6.99
CA PRO A 106 9.95 6.40 7.16
C PRO A 106 11.31 6.70 6.52
N ILE A 107 11.41 7.83 5.81
CA ILE A 107 12.68 8.32 5.27
C ILE A 107 13.65 8.62 6.42
N ASP A 108 13.18 9.34 7.44
CA ASP A 108 13.91 9.56 8.68
C ASP A 108 13.35 8.67 9.81
N ARG A 109 14.06 7.58 10.11
CA ARG A 109 13.71 6.65 11.19
C ARG A 109 13.83 7.24 12.59
N GLN A 110 14.59 8.32 12.75
CA GLN A 110 14.77 8.96 14.06
C GLN A 110 13.78 10.11 14.26
N PHE A 111 13.06 10.48 13.21
CA PHE A 111 12.13 11.60 13.19
C PHE A 111 12.69 12.84 13.89
N ARG A 112 13.87 13.33 13.47
CA ARG A 112 14.56 14.44 14.13
C ARG A 112 13.94 15.79 13.83
N ASP A 113 13.47 15.97 12.60
CA ASP A 113 12.98 17.27 12.13
C ASP A 113 11.47 17.43 12.34
N ILE A 114 11.06 18.68 12.48
CA ILE A 114 9.63 19.07 12.48
C ILE A 114 9.21 19.27 11.03
N PRO A 115 8.15 18.59 10.56
CA PRO A 115 7.60 18.77 9.21
C PRO A 115 7.31 20.25 8.91
N ALA A 116 7.55 20.68 7.67
CA ALA A 116 7.42 22.08 7.28
C ALA A 116 5.97 22.59 7.44
N GLU A 117 5.01 21.69 7.18
CA GLU A 117 3.57 21.87 7.33
C GLU A 117 3.18 22.27 8.76
N ILE A 118 3.97 21.82 9.75
CA ILE A 118 3.76 22.15 11.16
C ILE A 118 4.63 23.32 11.57
N ARG A 119 5.92 23.30 11.21
CA ARG A 119 6.92 24.26 11.68
C ARG A 119 6.53 25.72 11.39
N TYR A 120 5.90 25.98 10.24
CA TYR A 120 5.59 27.33 9.78
C TYR A 120 4.11 27.72 9.95
N ASP A 121 3.26 26.82 10.45
CA ASP A 121 1.84 27.11 10.68
C ASP A 121 1.57 27.35 12.18
N PRO A 122 1.21 28.59 12.58
CA PRO A 122 0.95 28.91 13.98
C PRO A 122 -0.31 28.23 14.55
N ARG A 123 -1.16 27.63 13.70
CA ARG A 123 -2.30 26.82 14.15
C ARG A 123 -1.86 25.45 14.65
N TYR A 124 -0.82 24.89 14.02
CA TYR A 124 -0.29 23.56 14.37
C TYR A 124 0.87 23.63 15.35
N MET A 125 1.66 24.69 15.27
CA MET A 125 2.76 24.95 16.18
C MET A 125 2.26 25.72 17.42
N PRO A 126 2.62 25.32 18.65
CA PRO A 126 3.55 24.25 19.04
C PRO A 126 2.89 22.88 19.27
N TYR A 127 1.57 22.77 19.16
CA TYR A 127 0.78 21.61 19.62
C TYR A 127 1.15 20.29 18.93
N PHE A 128 1.49 20.33 17.64
CA PHE A 128 1.82 19.15 16.84
C PHE A 128 3.30 19.08 16.45
N LYS A 129 4.18 19.85 17.09
CA LYS A 129 5.63 19.88 16.75
C LYS A 129 6.29 18.50 16.69
N ASP A 130 5.73 17.57 17.46
CA ASP A 130 6.21 16.22 17.63
C ASP A 130 5.45 15.22 16.74
N CYS A 131 4.46 15.64 15.95
CA CYS A 131 3.76 14.75 15.05
C CYS A 131 4.67 14.28 13.92
N VAL A 132 4.67 12.98 13.62
CA VAL A 132 5.46 12.39 12.52
C VAL A 132 4.59 11.95 11.36
N GLY A 133 3.29 11.86 11.60
CA GLY A 133 2.34 11.36 10.64
C GLY A 133 0.99 11.03 11.25
N VAL A 134 0.17 10.45 10.40
CA VAL A 134 -1.21 10.08 10.67
C VAL A 134 -1.34 8.57 10.61
N ILE A 135 -2.05 7.98 11.57
CA ILE A 135 -2.47 6.59 11.55
C ILE A 135 -3.98 6.55 11.38
N ASP A 136 -4.44 5.74 10.43
CA ASP A 136 -5.86 5.54 10.19
C ASP A 136 -6.13 4.08 9.77
N GLY A 137 -7.33 3.60 10.11
CA GLY A 137 -7.87 2.32 9.67
C GLY A 137 -8.77 2.51 8.47
N THR A 138 -8.58 1.70 7.42
CA THR A 138 -9.46 1.70 6.25
C THR A 138 -9.99 0.30 5.97
N HIS A 139 -11.26 0.23 5.58
CA HIS A 139 -11.89 -1.04 5.19
C HIS A 139 -11.77 -1.24 3.68
N VAL A 140 -11.23 -2.38 3.28
CA VAL A 140 -11.14 -2.81 1.88
C VAL A 140 -12.06 -4.00 1.68
N ASP A 141 -12.86 -3.99 0.61
CA ASP A 141 -13.73 -5.12 0.27
C ASP A 141 -12.91 -6.41 0.12
N ALA A 142 -13.38 -7.47 0.77
CA ALA A 142 -12.69 -8.75 0.80
C ALA A 142 -13.60 -9.89 0.37
N ARG A 143 -13.03 -10.83 -0.40
CA ARG A 143 -13.69 -12.08 -0.78
C ARG A 143 -13.27 -13.16 0.21
N ILE A 144 -14.16 -13.46 1.15
CA ILE A 144 -13.90 -14.35 2.29
C ILE A 144 -14.73 -15.64 2.16
N PRO A 145 -14.14 -16.83 2.43
CA PRO A 145 -14.88 -18.10 2.50
C PRO A 145 -16.05 -18.01 3.48
N VAL A 146 -17.17 -18.66 3.17
CA VAL A 146 -18.46 -18.52 3.89
C VAL A 146 -18.30 -18.80 5.38
N GLU A 147 -17.52 -19.81 5.72
CA GLU A 147 -17.18 -20.24 7.07
C GLU A 147 -16.50 -19.14 7.91
N ASP A 148 -15.81 -18.19 7.27
CA ASP A 148 -15.05 -17.13 7.93
C ASP A 148 -15.76 -15.78 7.89
N GLN A 149 -16.80 -15.62 7.05
CA GLN A 149 -17.41 -14.33 6.74
C GLN A 149 -17.85 -13.54 7.96
N VAL A 150 -18.41 -14.21 8.98
CA VAL A 150 -18.94 -13.56 10.19
C VAL A 150 -17.92 -12.60 10.82
N ARG A 151 -16.64 -12.99 10.85
CA ARG A 151 -15.57 -12.15 11.43
C ARG A 151 -15.24 -10.95 10.55
N TYR A 152 -15.43 -11.06 9.25
CA TYR A 152 -15.07 -10.04 8.27
C TYR A 152 -16.23 -9.09 7.93
N ILE A 153 -17.44 -9.31 8.45
CA ILE A 153 -18.55 -8.37 8.27
C ILE A 153 -18.17 -7.05 8.97
N GLY A 154 -17.96 -6.01 8.16
CA GLY A 154 -17.70 -4.68 8.64
C GLY A 154 -18.97 -3.95 9.07
N ARG A 155 -18.82 -2.69 9.48
CA ARG A 155 -19.92 -1.84 9.95
C ARG A 155 -21.08 -1.69 8.96
N HIS A 156 -20.80 -1.82 7.66
CA HIS A 156 -21.77 -1.67 6.58
C HIS A 156 -22.41 -3.00 6.13
N GLY A 157 -22.22 -4.09 6.88
CA GLY A 157 -22.83 -5.39 6.57
C GLY A 157 -22.16 -6.16 5.44
N THR A 158 -21.12 -5.61 4.82
CA THR A 158 -20.31 -6.26 3.78
C THR A 158 -19.02 -6.85 4.36
N THR A 159 -18.49 -7.89 3.72
CA THR A 159 -17.21 -8.49 4.12
C THR A 159 -16.04 -7.61 3.69
N THR A 160 -15.28 -7.13 4.68
CA THR A 160 -14.13 -6.25 4.49
C THR A 160 -12.93 -6.75 5.28
N GLN A 161 -11.74 -6.37 4.83
CA GLN A 161 -10.52 -6.43 5.61
C GLN A 161 -10.19 -5.04 6.13
N ASN A 162 -9.87 -4.93 7.41
CA ASN A 162 -9.33 -3.69 7.95
C ASN A 162 -7.83 -3.62 7.64
N VAL A 163 -7.41 -2.48 7.11
CA VAL A 163 -6.02 -2.14 6.79
C VAL A 163 -5.67 -0.89 7.58
N MET A 164 -4.74 -1.01 8.51
CA MET A 164 -4.20 0.15 9.22
C MET A 164 -3.00 0.68 8.45
N ALA A 165 -2.95 1.97 8.18
CA ALA A 165 -1.85 2.61 7.49
C ALA A 165 -1.33 3.82 8.26
N VAL A 166 -0.04 4.08 8.12
CA VAL A 166 0.63 5.30 8.62
C VAL A 166 1.11 6.10 7.42
N CYS A 167 0.78 7.39 7.38
CA CYS A 167 1.22 8.32 6.36
C CYS A 167 2.03 9.47 6.96
N ASP A 168 3.10 9.86 6.29
CA ASP A 168 3.82 11.09 6.62
C ASP A 168 3.15 12.35 6.01
N PHE A 169 3.75 13.51 6.24
CA PHE A 169 3.26 14.79 5.73
C PHE A 169 3.42 14.97 4.21
N ASN A 170 4.21 14.12 3.57
CA ASN A 170 4.33 14.05 2.11
C ASN A 170 3.26 13.12 1.49
N MET A 171 2.27 12.69 2.28
CA MET A 171 1.22 11.74 1.88
C MET A 171 1.78 10.37 1.45
N CYS A 172 2.98 10.02 1.94
CA CYS A 172 3.61 8.74 1.66
C CYS A 172 3.34 7.75 2.79
N PHE A 173 2.96 6.53 2.43
CA PHE A 173 2.81 5.46 3.41
C PHE A 173 4.17 5.09 4.00
N THR A 174 4.28 5.15 5.33
CA THR A 174 5.47 4.76 6.08
C THR A 174 5.30 3.44 6.83
N PHE A 175 4.06 2.95 6.92
CA PHE A 175 3.72 1.63 7.45
C PHE A 175 2.33 1.23 6.94
N ALA A 176 2.11 -0.05 6.68
CA ALA A 176 0.79 -0.60 6.38
C ALA A 176 0.65 -2.02 6.94
N LEU A 177 -0.46 -2.28 7.62
CA LEU A 177 -0.82 -3.57 8.18
C LEU A 177 -2.19 -3.98 7.67
N ALA A 178 -2.20 -4.90 6.72
CA ALA A 178 -3.40 -5.45 6.10
C ALA A 178 -3.76 -6.83 6.67
N GLY A 179 -4.94 -7.35 6.29
CA GLY A 179 -5.35 -8.72 6.56
C GLY A 179 -6.12 -8.92 7.86
N TRP A 180 -6.53 -7.84 8.53
CA TRP A 180 -7.37 -7.94 9.72
C TRP A 180 -8.84 -8.11 9.38
N GLU A 181 -9.58 -8.72 10.30
CA GLU A 181 -11.01 -8.92 10.10
C GLU A 181 -11.74 -7.57 10.05
N GLY A 182 -12.75 -7.43 9.18
CA GLY A 182 -13.54 -6.20 9.06
C GLY A 182 -14.32 -5.80 10.32
N SER A 183 -14.46 -6.71 11.30
CA SER A 183 -15.01 -6.37 12.63
C SER A 183 -13.95 -5.92 13.63
N ALA A 184 -12.65 -6.04 13.30
CA ALA A 184 -11.57 -5.68 14.20
C ALA A 184 -11.50 -4.15 14.37
N HIS A 185 -11.46 -3.72 15.63
CA HIS A 185 -11.23 -2.32 16.00
C HIS A 185 -9.79 -1.90 15.70
N ASP A 186 -9.61 -0.67 15.22
CA ASP A 186 -8.29 -0.10 14.92
C ASP A 186 -7.33 -0.15 16.10
N SER A 187 -7.85 0.02 17.33
CA SER A 187 -7.05 -0.08 18.56
C SER A 187 -6.41 -1.46 18.75
N ARG A 188 -7.10 -2.54 18.34
CA ARG A 188 -6.57 -3.92 18.40
C ARG A 188 -5.47 -4.12 17.36
N ILE A 189 -5.68 -3.59 16.15
CA ILE A 189 -4.72 -3.66 15.06
C ILE A 189 -3.45 -2.88 15.42
N PHE A 190 -3.63 -1.68 15.96
CA PHE A 190 -2.55 -0.84 16.43
C PHE A 190 -1.77 -1.48 17.58
N ALA A 191 -2.45 -2.03 18.58
CA ALA A 191 -1.80 -2.75 19.68
C ALA A 191 -0.96 -3.93 19.18
N ARG A 192 -1.42 -4.64 18.15
CA ARG A 192 -0.63 -5.71 17.53
C ARG A 192 0.59 -5.16 16.79
N ALA A 193 0.45 -4.08 16.04
CA ALA A 193 1.57 -3.43 15.36
C ALA A 193 2.67 -3.01 16.35
N LEU A 194 2.31 -2.53 17.54
CA LEU A 194 3.25 -2.14 18.58
C LEU A 194 3.94 -3.30 19.32
N THR A 195 3.38 -4.51 19.27
CA THR A 195 3.83 -5.64 20.10
C THR A 195 4.47 -6.78 19.32
N ASP A 196 4.29 -6.82 18.00
CA ASP A 196 4.89 -7.84 17.13
C ASP A 196 6.08 -7.25 16.37
N ASP A 197 7.29 -7.49 16.90
CA ASP A 197 8.55 -6.99 16.33
C ASP A 197 8.76 -7.38 14.86
N ARG A 198 8.13 -8.47 14.40
CA ARG A 198 8.19 -8.94 13.01
C ARG A 198 7.48 -8.00 12.04
N LEU A 199 6.56 -7.17 12.54
CA LEU A 199 5.87 -6.16 11.73
C LEU A 199 6.75 -4.93 11.49
N HIS A 200 7.87 -4.79 12.19
CA HIS A 200 8.81 -3.67 12.02
C HIS A 200 8.13 -2.30 12.09
N PHE A 201 7.16 -2.15 13.00
CA PHE A 201 6.46 -0.90 13.19
C PHE A 201 7.45 0.23 13.54
N PRO A 202 7.36 1.40 12.87
CA PRO A 202 8.31 2.48 13.09
C PRO A 202 8.03 3.17 14.43
N HIS A 203 8.81 2.83 15.46
CA HIS A 203 8.72 3.48 16.76
C HIS A 203 9.41 4.85 16.77
N PRO A 204 8.88 5.84 17.49
CA PRO A 204 9.61 7.07 17.76
C PRO A 204 10.82 6.77 18.68
N PRO A 205 11.81 7.67 18.79
CA PRO A 205 13.00 7.45 19.61
C PRO A 205 12.71 7.05 21.07
N GLN A 206 13.60 6.30 21.73
CA GLN A 206 13.37 5.83 23.11
C GLN A 206 13.21 6.99 24.12
N GLY A 207 12.28 6.82 25.08
CA GLY A 207 11.92 7.84 26.09
C GLY A 207 10.60 8.59 25.78
N ILE A 208 9.88 8.15 24.75
CA ILE A 208 8.76 8.85 24.10
C ILE A 208 7.49 7.97 24.02
N LEU A 209 7.50 6.75 24.58
CA LEU A 209 6.29 5.92 24.61
C LEU A 209 5.33 6.47 25.68
N ILE A 210 4.33 7.23 25.23
CA ILE A 210 3.26 7.74 26.07
C ILE A 210 2.52 6.54 26.69
N ASN A 211 2.33 6.59 28.01
CA ASN A 211 1.38 5.75 28.73
C ASN A 211 0.04 5.76 27.99
N MET A 212 -0.31 4.62 27.41
CA MET A 212 -1.43 4.39 26.49
C MET A 212 -2.82 4.78 27.07
N PHE A 213 -2.91 5.08 28.36
CA PHE A 213 -4.15 5.42 29.05
C PHE A 213 -4.61 6.88 28.87
N THR A 214 -3.73 7.83 28.53
CA THR A 214 -4.11 9.26 28.55
C THR A 214 -4.59 9.81 27.20
N ILE A 215 -4.28 9.14 26.08
CA ILE A 215 -4.69 9.61 24.74
C ILE A 215 -6.12 9.18 24.38
N ILE A 216 -6.67 8.15 25.02
CA ILE A 216 -8.05 7.69 24.74
C ILE A 216 -9.11 8.72 25.17
N GLN A 217 -8.78 9.69 26.04
CA GLN A 217 -9.75 10.67 26.55
C GLN A 217 -9.74 12.05 25.87
N LEU A 218 -8.85 12.33 24.93
CA LEU A 218 -8.85 13.60 24.21
C LEU A 218 -8.69 13.37 22.70
N PHE A 219 -9.80 13.13 22.00
CA PHE A 219 -10.06 13.40 20.56
C PHE A 219 -11.25 12.53 20.08
N VAL A 220 -12.44 12.80 20.63
CA VAL A 220 -13.69 12.09 20.32
C VAL A 220 -14.30 12.48 18.94
N PHE A 221 -13.56 13.12 18.02
CA PHE A 221 -14.21 13.64 16.79
C PHE A 221 -13.51 13.48 15.44
N LEU A 222 -12.40 12.76 15.30
CA LEU A 222 -11.89 12.37 13.99
C LEU A 222 -11.27 10.97 14.12
N ASN A 223 -11.60 10.02 13.23
CA ASN A 223 -11.05 8.66 13.23
C ASN A 223 -9.53 8.60 12.92
N VAL A 224 -8.80 9.69 13.15
CA VAL A 224 -7.40 9.87 12.75
C VAL A 224 -6.55 9.94 14.01
N TYR A 225 -5.73 8.91 14.24
CA TYR A 225 -4.78 8.90 15.35
C TYR A 225 -3.50 9.62 14.91
N LEU A 226 -3.13 10.71 15.59
CA LEU A 226 -1.87 11.41 15.32
C LEU A 226 -0.71 10.71 16.04
N PHE A 227 0.32 10.33 15.29
CA PHE A 227 1.50 9.68 15.82
C PHE A 227 2.52 10.74 16.26
N ASN A 228 2.71 10.90 17.58
CA ASN A 228 3.51 11.97 18.17
C ASN A 228 4.81 11.48 18.82
N LYS A 229 5.83 12.35 18.83
CA LYS A 229 7.18 12.16 19.42
C LYS A 229 7.31 12.61 20.88
N THR A 230 6.31 13.08 21.63
CA THR A 230 6.52 13.40 23.06
C THR A 230 5.29 13.32 23.97
N ASN A 231 5.53 12.95 25.24
CA ASN A 231 5.39 13.89 26.35
C ASN A 231 6.37 13.58 27.51
N LYS A 232 7.01 14.64 28.01
CA LYS A 232 7.76 14.68 29.28
C LYS A 232 6.78 15.04 30.39
N CYS A 233 6.82 14.31 31.51
CA CYS A 233 6.06 14.60 32.72
C CYS A 233 6.19 16.07 33.17
N ARG A 234 5.07 16.65 33.59
CA ARG A 234 5.02 17.51 34.78
C ARG A 234 3.79 17.12 35.59
#